data_AF-A0A6H1MX79-F1
#
_entry.id   AF-A0A6H1MX79-F1
#
_cell.length_a   1.000
_cell.length_b   1.000
_cell.length_c   1.000
_cell.angle_alpha   90.00
_cell.angle_beta   90.00
_cell.angle_gamma   90.00
#
_symmetry.space_group_name_H-M   'P 1'
#
loop_
_entity.id
_entity.type
_entity.pdbx_description
1 polymer ?
#
loop_
_entity_poly.entity_id
_entity_poly.type
_entity_poly.pdbx_seq_one_letter_code
_entity_poly.pdbx_strand_id
1 'polypeptide(L)'
;MPESDAEGDFLEGVYTTDIGLTWLASQWEVLEEFYRKYVQSHSDEGPAVVWLKIAESSVDEFDRSKAVQLGQDVQRLLRSPLTDETIRTVWLAATHGVFDPREYGMSAGAWLQKAEEAWLARVRQNDPAFVPPPPRPVVDEELRRAVLQVIRPVAEQLSLAVENPPFGTPVTGLVPALERVVTESCADLGYRLFLRAMKAYHVPADRPGLVALGERFDYPEWVVPEGLNDRTE
;
A
#
# COMPACT_ATOMS: atom_id res chain seq x y z
N MET A 1 -35.53 15.98 1.22
CA MET A 1 -34.06 15.99 1.11
C MET A 1 -33.55 15.10 2.22
N PRO A 2 -33.09 13.88 1.93
CA PRO A 2 -32.30 13.12 2.89
C PRO A 2 -30.85 13.61 2.82
N GLU A 3 -30.30 13.93 3.98
CA GLU A 3 -28.89 14.22 4.17
C GLU A 3 -28.04 12.99 3.83
N SER A 4 -26.88 13.29 3.28
CA SER A 4 -25.88 12.37 2.75
C SER A 4 -25.05 11.78 3.90
N ASP A 5 -25.59 10.82 4.62
CA ASP A 5 -24.85 10.06 5.65
C ASP A 5 -23.96 8.96 5.06
N ALA A 6 -23.97 8.78 3.74
CA ALA A 6 -23.24 7.69 3.08
C ALA A 6 -21.71 7.89 3.09
N GLU A 7 -21.19 9.12 3.14
CA GLU A 7 -19.73 9.36 3.09
C GLU A 7 -19.02 9.05 4.42
N GLY A 8 -19.73 9.11 5.55
CA GLY A 8 -19.16 8.84 6.88
C GLY A 8 -19.07 7.35 7.25
N ASP A 9 -19.96 6.53 6.70
CA ASP A 9 -20.05 5.08 7.00
C ASP A 9 -19.02 4.23 6.24
N PHE A 10 -18.30 4.78 5.25
CA PHE A 10 -17.38 4.00 4.40
C PHE A 10 -16.11 3.52 5.11
N LEU A 11 -15.76 4.05 6.29
CA LEU A 11 -14.42 3.86 6.88
C LEU A 11 -14.41 3.31 8.31
N GLU A 12 -15.55 3.11 8.96
CA GLU A 12 -15.59 2.79 10.40
C GLU A 12 -15.25 1.31 10.76
N GLY A 13 -14.79 0.50 9.80
CA GLY A 13 -14.78 -0.97 9.95
C GLY A 13 -13.45 -1.66 10.20
N VAL A 14 -12.31 -1.10 9.77
CA VAL A 14 -11.02 -1.81 9.82
C VAL A 14 -9.96 -0.87 10.39
N TYR A 15 -9.64 -1.05 11.67
CA TYR A 15 -8.47 -0.43 12.27
C TYR A 15 -7.22 -1.01 11.60
N THR A 16 -6.68 -0.29 10.63
CA THR A 16 -5.41 -0.63 9.97
C THR A 16 -4.35 0.37 10.35
N THR A 17 -3.30 -0.10 11.01
CA THR A 17 -2.15 0.69 11.45
C THR A 17 -1.11 0.94 10.36
N ASP A 18 -1.30 0.42 9.15
CA ASP A 18 -0.44 0.74 8.00
C ASP A 18 -0.42 2.27 7.77
N ILE A 19 0.63 2.78 7.13
CA ILE A 19 0.81 4.21 6.85
C ILE A 19 1.17 4.45 5.39
N GLY A 20 0.89 5.67 4.89
CA GLY A 20 1.26 6.08 3.55
C GLY A 20 0.65 5.21 2.45
N LEU A 21 1.47 4.77 1.49
CA LEU A 21 0.98 3.98 0.35
C LEU A 21 0.41 2.61 0.77
N THR A 22 0.94 2.01 1.83
CA THR A 22 0.45 0.71 2.34
C THR A 22 -0.88 0.82 3.07
N TRP A 23 -1.16 1.97 3.70
CA TRP A 23 -2.51 2.24 4.22
C TRP A 23 -3.53 2.40 3.10
N LEU A 24 -3.16 3.15 2.05
CA LEU A 24 -4.02 3.27 0.88
C LEU A 24 -4.33 1.88 0.34
N ALA A 25 -3.30 1.05 0.14
CA ALA A 25 -3.45 -0.31 -0.33
C ALA A 25 -4.33 -1.19 0.57
N SER A 26 -4.20 -1.10 1.90
CA SER A 26 -4.99 -1.91 2.85
C SER A 26 -6.49 -1.64 2.80
N GLN A 27 -6.91 -0.49 2.26
CA GLN A 27 -8.34 -0.20 2.11
C GLN A 27 -9.05 -1.17 1.16
N TRP A 28 -8.31 -2.03 0.44
CA TRP A 28 -8.90 -3.15 -0.28
C TRP A 28 -9.82 -4.00 0.62
N GLU A 29 -9.53 -4.14 1.92
CA GLU A 29 -10.32 -4.96 2.86
C GLU A 29 -11.71 -4.38 3.09
N VAL A 30 -11.78 -3.07 3.33
CA VAL A 30 -13.03 -2.29 3.39
C VAL A 30 -13.76 -2.36 2.05
N LEU A 31 -12.99 -2.27 0.97
CA LEU A 31 -13.52 -2.40 -0.37
C LEU A 31 -14.04 -3.84 -0.63
N GLU A 32 -13.46 -4.93 -0.16
CA GLU A 32 -14.03 -6.26 -0.46
C GLU A 32 -15.50 -6.39 -0.02
N GLU A 33 -15.83 -5.86 1.17
CA GLU A 33 -17.20 -5.84 1.70
C GLU A 33 -18.12 -4.88 0.94
N PHE A 34 -17.63 -3.69 0.56
CA PHE A 34 -18.43 -2.61 -0.02
C PHE A 34 -18.31 -2.45 -1.55
N TYR A 35 -17.11 -2.58 -2.11
CA TYR A 35 -16.72 -2.41 -3.52
C TYR A 35 -17.51 -3.26 -4.49
N ARG A 36 -17.87 -4.51 -4.15
CA ARG A 36 -18.73 -5.30 -5.03
C ARG A 36 -20.07 -4.61 -5.28
N LYS A 37 -20.65 -3.99 -4.25
CA LYS A 37 -21.90 -3.22 -4.36
C LYS A 37 -21.66 -1.80 -4.88
N TYR A 38 -20.59 -1.15 -4.42
CA TYR A 38 -20.26 0.23 -4.79
C TYR A 38 -19.91 0.36 -6.27
N VAL A 39 -18.99 -0.46 -6.80
CA VAL A 39 -18.61 -0.46 -8.22
C VAL A 39 -19.80 -0.82 -9.12
N GLN A 40 -20.67 -1.73 -8.67
CA GLN A 40 -21.92 -2.02 -9.37
C GLN A 40 -22.87 -0.81 -9.41
N SER A 41 -22.89 0.02 -8.38
CA SER A 41 -23.73 1.23 -8.30
C SER A 41 -23.13 2.48 -8.95
N HIS A 42 -21.82 2.53 -9.15
CA HIS A 42 -21.08 3.68 -9.71
C HIS A 42 -20.25 3.28 -10.94
N SER A 43 -20.82 2.43 -11.81
CA SER A 43 -20.18 1.92 -13.03
C SER A 43 -19.65 3.03 -13.95
N ASP A 44 -20.22 4.23 -13.84
CA ASP A 44 -19.94 5.36 -14.72
C ASP A 44 -18.69 6.17 -14.29
N GLU A 45 -18.32 6.12 -13.02
CA GLU A 45 -17.13 6.82 -12.48
C GLU A 45 -15.86 5.96 -12.53
N GLY A 46 -16.04 4.63 -12.55
CA GLY A 46 -14.95 3.67 -12.56
C GLY A 46 -14.26 3.50 -11.19
N PRO A 47 -13.71 2.31 -10.92
CA PRO A 47 -13.14 1.99 -9.60
C PRO A 47 -11.93 2.84 -9.21
N ALA A 48 -11.19 3.40 -10.18
CA ALA A 48 -10.10 4.30 -9.89
C ALA A 48 -10.54 5.52 -9.07
N VAL A 49 -11.75 6.04 -9.28
CA VAL A 49 -12.28 7.19 -8.52
C VAL A 49 -12.43 6.87 -7.04
N VAL A 50 -12.84 5.64 -6.70
CA VAL A 50 -12.96 5.19 -5.31
C VAL A 50 -11.60 5.25 -4.61
N TRP A 51 -10.58 4.69 -5.26
CA TRP A 51 -9.23 4.73 -4.72
C TRP A 51 -8.66 6.15 -4.60
N LEU A 52 -9.06 7.08 -5.48
CA LEU A 52 -8.67 8.49 -5.35
C LEU A 52 -9.37 9.16 -4.16
N LYS A 53 -10.66 8.91 -3.93
CA LYS A 53 -11.38 9.39 -2.73
C LYS A 53 -10.72 8.86 -1.45
N ILE A 54 -10.28 7.61 -1.46
CA ILE A 54 -9.52 7.03 -0.33
C ILE A 54 -8.19 7.77 -0.15
N ALA A 55 -7.45 8.04 -1.23
CA ALA A 55 -6.21 8.82 -1.15
C ALA A 55 -6.44 10.22 -0.56
N GLU A 56 -7.55 10.88 -0.88
CA GLU A 56 -7.96 12.15 -0.27
C GLU A 56 -8.24 11.97 1.24
N SER A 57 -9.01 10.95 1.63
CA SER A 57 -9.38 10.70 3.03
C SER A 57 -8.18 10.45 3.95
N SER A 58 -7.03 10.05 3.40
CA SER A 58 -5.78 9.91 4.18
C SER A 58 -5.35 11.20 4.91
N VAL A 59 -5.77 12.37 4.43
CA VAL A 59 -5.48 13.67 5.05
C VAL A 59 -6.26 13.85 6.35
N ASP A 60 -7.45 13.28 6.42
CA ASP A 60 -8.37 13.43 7.55
C ASP A 60 -8.17 12.31 8.58
N GLU A 61 -7.80 11.11 8.12
CA GLU A 61 -7.55 9.94 8.98
C GLU A 61 -6.25 10.05 9.79
N PHE A 62 -5.25 10.76 9.25
CA PHE A 62 -3.91 10.79 9.80
C PHE A 62 -3.51 12.13 10.41
N ASP A 63 -2.62 12.07 11.40
CA ASP A 63 -1.84 13.25 11.75
C ASP A 63 -0.99 13.71 10.55
N ARG A 64 -0.57 14.98 10.57
CA ARG A 64 0.16 15.60 9.47
C ARG A 64 1.43 14.83 9.06
N SER A 65 2.13 14.18 10.00
CA SER A 65 3.36 13.45 9.69
C SER A 65 3.08 12.17 8.89
N LYS A 66 2.03 11.43 9.28
CA LYS A 66 1.56 10.23 8.58
C LYS A 66 0.89 10.56 7.25
N ALA A 67 0.14 11.66 7.17
CA ALA A 67 -0.45 12.13 5.92
C ALA A 67 0.62 12.44 4.85
N VAL A 68 1.78 12.98 5.25
CA VAL A 68 2.92 13.23 4.34
C VAL A 68 3.54 11.94 3.81
N GLN A 69 3.38 10.81 4.51
CA GLN A 69 3.98 9.54 4.15
C GLN A 69 3.49 9.03 2.78
N LEU A 70 2.22 9.25 2.44
CA LEU A 70 1.65 8.85 1.14
C LEU A 70 2.39 9.52 -0.02
N GLY A 71 2.53 10.86 0.02
CA GLY A 71 3.28 11.60 -0.98
C GLY A 71 4.75 11.19 -1.05
N GLN A 72 5.39 10.93 0.10
CA GLN A 72 6.77 10.42 0.10
C GLN A 72 6.90 9.05 -0.58
N ASP A 73 5.99 8.13 -0.29
CA ASP A 73 6.04 6.77 -0.85
C ASP A 73 5.81 6.77 -2.36
N VAL A 74 4.80 7.51 -2.83
CA VAL A 74 4.55 7.71 -4.26
C VAL A 74 5.79 8.28 -4.94
N GLN A 75 6.36 9.36 -4.40
CA GLN A 75 7.53 10.00 -5.00
C GLN A 75 8.79 9.12 -4.96
N ARG A 76 8.96 8.25 -3.94
CA ARG A 76 10.06 7.27 -3.89
C ARG A 76 9.95 6.25 -5.03
N LEU A 77 8.75 5.81 -5.38
CA LEU A 77 8.55 4.89 -6.51
C LEU A 77 8.71 5.62 -7.84
N LEU A 78 8.04 6.76 -8.03
CA LEU A 78 8.05 7.50 -9.29
C LEU A 78 9.43 8.06 -9.69
N ARG A 79 10.30 8.37 -8.72
CA ARG A 79 11.66 8.87 -9.00
C ARG A 79 12.73 7.78 -9.07
N SER A 80 12.36 6.54 -8.78
CA SER A 80 13.30 5.40 -8.83
C SER A 80 13.51 4.93 -10.28
N PRO A 81 14.55 4.13 -10.57
CA PRO A 81 14.74 3.50 -11.87
C PRO A 81 13.82 2.28 -12.09
N LEU A 82 12.86 2.03 -11.19
CA LEU A 82 11.92 0.92 -11.30
C LEU A 82 11.09 1.03 -12.58
N THR A 83 10.81 -0.12 -13.19
CA THR A 83 9.91 -0.18 -14.33
C THR A 83 8.45 -0.04 -13.85
N ASP A 84 7.57 0.44 -14.74
CA ASP A 84 6.13 0.47 -14.48
C ASP A 84 5.58 -0.91 -14.09
N GLU A 85 6.11 -1.99 -14.71
CA GLU A 85 5.75 -3.35 -14.33
C GLU A 85 6.12 -3.67 -12.88
N THR A 86 7.31 -3.29 -12.43
CA THR A 86 7.74 -3.55 -11.05
C THR A 86 6.82 -2.84 -10.06
N ILE A 87 6.46 -1.58 -10.35
CA ILE A 87 5.53 -0.79 -9.56
C ILE A 87 4.14 -1.44 -9.57
N ARG A 88 3.65 -1.87 -10.74
CA ARG A 88 2.36 -2.56 -10.88
C ARG A 88 2.31 -3.85 -10.06
N THR A 89 3.35 -4.68 -10.15
CA THR A 89 3.42 -5.96 -9.42
C THR A 89 3.31 -5.76 -7.91
N VAL A 90 4.07 -4.83 -7.33
CA VAL A 90 4.00 -4.59 -5.88
C VAL A 90 2.69 -3.93 -5.45
N TRP A 91 2.13 -3.06 -6.29
CA TRP A 91 0.82 -2.45 -6.05
C TRP A 91 -0.32 -3.47 -6.05
N LEU A 92 -0.33 -4.37 -7.05
CA LEU A 92 -1.31 -5.44 -7.13
C LEU A 92 -1.24 -6.35 -5.92
N ALA A 93 -0.04 -6.80 -5.53
CA ALA A 93 0.10 -7.63 -4.35
C ALA A 93 -0.33 -6.90 -3.06
N ALA A 94 0.00 -5.62 -2.93
CA ALA A 94 -0.39 -4.84 -1.74
C ALA A 94 -1.91 -4.65 -1.62
N THR A 95 -2.62 -4.63 -2.74
CA THR A 95 -4.08 -4.51 -2.82
C THR A 95 -4.80 -5.85 -2.95
N HIS A 96 -4.12 -6.98 -2.69
CA HIS A 96 -4.67 -8.33 -2.88
C HIS A 96 -5.25 -8.57 -4.30
N GLY A 97 -4.67 -7.91 -5.29
CA GLY A 97 -5.05 -8.01 -6.70
C GLY A 97 -6.42 -7.41 -7.04
N VAL A 98 -7.07 -6.66 -6.16
CA VAL A 98 -8.44 -6.16 -6.41
C VAL A 98 -8.50 -4.94 -7.33
N PHE A 99 -7.36 -4.26 -7.55
CA PHE A 99 -7.30 -3.07 -8.37
C PHE A 99 -6.04 -3.02 -9.22
N ASP A 100 -6.20 -3.30 -10.51
CA ASP A 100 -5.18 -3.12 -11.54
C ASP A 100 -5.42 -1.83 -12.35
N PRO A 101 -4.54 -0.82 -12.26
CA PRO A 101 -4.61 0.36 -13.11
C PRO A 101 -4.71 0.04 -14.61
N ARG A 102 -4.09 -1.06 -15.08
CA ARG A 102 -4.09 -1.42 -16.51
C ARG A 102 -5.44 -1.86 -17.04
N GLU A 103 -6.28 -2.47 -16.20
CA GLU A 103 -7.66 -2.83 -16.58
C GLU A 103 -8.49 -1.59 -16.93
N TYR A 104 -8.06 -0.41 -16.46
CA TYR A 104 -8.69 0.89 -16.72
C TYR A 104 -7.85 1.77 -17.65
N GLY A 105 -6.94 1.18 -18.43
CA GLY A 105 -6.16 1.90 -19.45
C GLY A 105 -5.07 2.82 -18.88
N MET A 106 -4.62 2.57 -17.65
CA MET A 106 -3.64 3.41 -16.95
C MET A 106 -2.37 2.62 -16.61
N SER A 107 -1.20 3.26 -16.70
CA SER A 107 0.03 2.69 -16.15
C SER A 107 0.03 2.79 -14.62
N ALA A 108 0.81 1.95 -13.93
CA ALA A 108 0.89 2.04 -12.48
C ALA A 108 1.50 3.39 -12.02
N GLY A 109 2.47 3.91 -12.75
CA GLY A 109 3.02 5.24 -12.50
C GLY A 109 1.99 6.36 -12.65
N ALA A 110 1.14 6.30 -13.69
CA ALA A 110 0.08 7.29 -13.88
C ALA A 110 -1.00 7.20 -12.78
N TRP A 111 -1.26 5.99 -12.28
CA TRP A 111 -2.13 5.79 -11.12
C TRP A 111 -1.56 6.44 -9.86
N LEU A 112 -0.30 6.16 -9.52
CA LEU A 112 0.35 6.75 -8.35
C LEU A 112 0.39 8.28 -8.44
N GLN A 113 0.67 8.82 -9.62
CA GLN A 113 0.64 10.27 -9.83
C GLN A 113 -0.75 10.87 -9.52
N LYS A 114 -1.83 10.23 -9.99
CA LYS A 114 -3.19 10.70 -9.69
C LYS A 114 -3.53 10.61 -8.20
N ALA A 115 -3.10 9.54 -7.53
CA ALA A 115 -3.30 9.39 -6.09
C ALA A 115 -2.58 10.49 -5.30
N GLU A 116 -1.35 10.85 -5.69
CA GLU A 116 -0.64 11.98 -5.10
C GLU A 116 -1.30 13.33 -5.42
N GLU A 117 -1.78 13.53 -6.65
CA GLU A 117 -2.50 14.76 -7.03
C GLU A 117 -3.77 14.96 -6.18
N ALA A 118 -4.55 13.90 -5.99
CA ALA A 118 -5.76 13.92 -5.16
C ALA A 118 -5.44 14.22 -3.69
N TRP A 119 -4.47 13.49 -3.11
CA TRP A 119 -3.94 13.76 -1.77
C TRP A 119 -3.47 15.22 -1.61
N LEU A 120 -2.65 15.72 -2.53
CA LEU A 120 -2.08 17.06 -2.46
C LEU A 120 -3.15 18.14 -2.60
N ALA A 121 -4.14 17.93 -3.45
CA ALA A 121 -5.29 18.83 -3.58
C ALA A 121 -6.03 18.93 -2.24
N ARG A 122 -6.31 17.79 -1.58
CA ARG A 122 -6.95 17.76 -0.25
C ARG A 122 -6.11 18.45 0.82
N VAL A 123 -4.80 18.16 0.91
CA VAL A 123 -3.90 18.84 1.87
C VAL A 123 -3.92 20.36 1.67
N ARG A 124 -3.91 20.83 0.41
CA ARG A 124 -3.89 22.26 0.08
C ARG A 124 -5.20 22.98 0.34
N GLN A 125 -6.32 22.27 0.48
CA GLN A 125 -7.55 22.89 0.97
C GLN A 125 -7.38 23.39 2.41
N ASN A 126 -6.65 22.64 3.25
CA ASN A 126 -6.37 23.01 4.63
C ASN A 126 -5.15 23.95 4.76
N ASP A 127 -4.15 23.79 3.88
CA ASP A 127 -2.92 24.59 3.87
C ASP A 127 -2.48 24.92 2.43
N PRO A 128 -2.98 26.02 1.82
CA PRO A 128 -2.72 26.33 0.41
C PRO A 128 -1.24 26.52 0.06
N ALA A 129 -0.40 26.87 1.04
CA ALA A 129 1.03 27.07 0.86
C ALA A 129 1.84 25.77 1.05
N PHE A 130 1.17 24.65 1.34
CA PHE A 130 1.83 23.37 1.57
C PHE A 130 2.60 22.90 0.32
N VAL A 131 3.87 22.62 0.55
CA VAL A 131 4.78 21.99 -0.40
C VAL A 131 5.25 20.68 0.23
N PRO A 132 4.99 19.52 -0.40
CA PRO A 132 5.50 18.24 0.10
C PRO A 132 7.02 18.29 0.24
N PRO A 133 7.59 17.83 1.38
CA PRO A 133 9.03 17.71 1.49
C PRO A 133 9.55 16.71 0.44
N PRO A 134 10.78 16.88 -0.07
CA PRO A 134 11.36 15.93 -1.00
C PRO A 134 11.45 14.54 -0.34
N PRO A 135 11.25 13.44 -1.10
CA PRO A 135 11.34 12.10 -0.55
C PRO A 135 12.77 11.85 -0.05
N ARG A 136 12.87 11.19 1.11
CA ARG A 136 14.14 10.73 1.69
C ARG A 136 14.16 9.20 1.66
N PRO A 137 14.64 8.58 0.57
CA PRO A 137 14.69 7.13 0.51
C PRO A 137 15.73 6.58 1.51
N VAL A 138 15.39 5.46 2.14
CA VAL A 138 16.34 4.71 2.96
C VAL A 138 17.18 3.84 2.03
N VAL A 139 18.40 4.30 1.76
CA VAL A 139 19.38 3.63 0.87
C VAL A 139 20.50 2.93 1.65
N ASP A 140 20.36 2.85 2.97
CA ASP A 140 21.32 2.18 3.85
C ASP A 140 21.43 0.68 3.49
N GLU A 141 22.65 0.25 3.23
CA GLU A 141 22.93 -1.09 2.72
C GLU A 141 22.70 -2.18 3.78
N GLU A 142 22.86 -1.84 5.07
CA GLU A 142 22.59 -2.78 6.15
C GLU A 142 21.09 -3.03 6.29
N LEU A 143 20.28 -1.96 6.26
CA LEU A 143 18.82 -2.05 6.27
C LEU A 143 18.30 -2.77 5.02
N ARG A 144 18.84 -2.48 3.84
CA ARG A 144 18.50 -3.23 2.61
C ARG A 144 18.75 -4.72 2.78
N ARG A 145 19.94 -5.09 3.25
CA ARG A 145 20.28 -6.49 3.50
C ARG A 145 19.36 -7.13 4.53
N ALA A 146 19.04 -6.43 5.61
CA ALA A 146 18.14 -6.92 6.65
C ALA A 146 16.72 -7.19 6.09
N VAL A 147 16.19 -6.30 5.24
CA VAL A 147 14.90 -6.51 4.58
C VAL A 147 14.96 -7.73 3.65
N LEU A 148 15.99 -7.85 2.82
CA LEU A 148 16.16 -9.02 1.96
C LEU A 148 16.30 -10.34 2.74
N GLN A 149 16.91 -10.29 3.93
CA GLN A 149 17.05 -11.45 4.82
C GLN A 149 15.73 -11.92 5.41
N VAL A 150 14.77 -11.02 5.67
CA VAL A 150 13.45 -11.43 6.17
C VAL A 150 12.50 -11.86 5.04
N ILE A 151 12.69 -11.37 3.81
CA ILE A 151 11.91 -11.81 2.64
C ILE A 151 12.27 -13.25 2.24
N ARG A 152 13.57 -13.58 2.23
CA ARG A 152 14.08 -14.84 1.68
C ARG A 152 13.41 -16.12 2.24
N PRO A 153 13.22 -16.29 3.56
CA PRO A 153 12.65 -17.52 4.12
C PRO A 153 11.20 -17.77 3.71
N VAL A 154 10.44 -16.71 3.44
CA VAL A 154 9.01 -16.79 3.08
C VAL A 154 8.76 -16.62 1.59
N ALA A 155 9.80 -16.40 0.78
CA ALA A 155 9.69 -16.05 -0.63
C ALA A 155 8.85 -17.04 -1.45
N GLU A 156 9.05 -18.35 -1.24
CA GLU A 156 8.29 -19.39 -1.95
C GLU A 156 6.82 -19.39 -1.55
N GLN A 157 6.54 -19.36 -0.24
CA GLN A 157 5.18 -19.36 0.29
C GLN A 157 4.42 -18.10 -0.15
N LEU A 158 5.07 -16.94 -0.07
CA LEU A 158 4.52 -15.68 -0.55
C LEU A 158 4.21 -15.74 -2.04
N SER A 159 5.16 -16.23 -2.87
CA SER A 159 4.95 -16.39 -4.31
C SER A 159 3.76 -17.30 -4.62
N LEU A 160 3.67 -18.45 -3.95
CA LEU A 160 2.55 -19.39 -4.13
C LEU A 160 1.20 -18.78 -3.75
N ALA A 161 1.15 -18.03 -2.65
CA ALA A 161 -0.08 -17.41 -2.16
C ALA A 161 -0.58 -16.31 -3.12
N VAL A 162 0.33 -15.48 -3.65
CA VAL A 162 -0.05 -14.38 -4.55
C VAL A 162 -0.36 -14.85 -5.98
N GLU A 163 0.19 -15.98 -6.40
CA GLU A 163 -0.10 -16.60 -7.70
C GLU A 163 -1.39 -17.42 -7.69
N ASN A 164 -1.86 -17.83 -6.51
CA ASN A 164 -3.10 -18.61 -6.35
C ASN A 164 -4.03 -17.96 -5.31
N PRO A 165 -4.41 -16.69 -5.51
CA PRO A 165 -5.16 -15.98 -4.50
C PRO A 165 -6.62 -16.50 -4.46
N PRO A 166 -7.27 -16.49 -3.29
CA PRO A 166 -8.67 -16.90 -3.18
C PRO A 166 -9.62 -15.97 -3.98
N PHE A 167 -9.21 -14.73 -4.22
CA PHE A 167 -9.87 -13.73 -5.06
C PHE A 167 -8.87 -12.66 -5.49
N GLY A 168 -9.27 -11.80 -6.43
CA GLY A 168 -8.39 -10.80 -7.04
C GLY A 168 -7.52 -11.37 -8.16
N THR A 169 -6.79 -10.49 -8.83
CA THR A 169 -5.91 -10.86 -9.95
C THR A 169 -4.63 -11.54 -9.44
N PRO A 170 -4.28 -12.74 -9.93
CA PRO A 170 -3.01 -13.39 -9.61
C PRO A 170 -1.80 -12.53 -9.96
N VAL A 171 -0.78 -12.55 -9.10
CA VAL A 171 0.43 -11.73 -9.27
C VAL A 171 1.66 -12.62 -9.39
N THR A 172 2.30 -12.62 -10.57
CA THR A 172 3.56 -13.34 -10.78
C THR A 172 4.77 -12.43 -10.55
N GLY A 173 5.83 -12.98 -9.96
CA GLY A 173 7.11 -12.28 -9.83
C GLY A 173 7.18 -11.22 -8.72
N LEU A 174 6.33 -11.34 -7.70
CA LEU A 174 6.30 -10.41 -6.56
C LEU A 174 7.64 -10.32 -5.82
N VAL A 175 8.26 -11.45 -5.49
CA VAL A 175 9.51 -11.44 -4.70
C VAL A 175 10.62 -10.67 -5.42
N PRO A 176 10.97 -10.96 -6.69
CA PRO A 176 11.91 -10.13 -7.44
C PRO A 176 11.51 -8.64 -7.50
N ALA A 177 10.22 -8.34 -7.63
CA ALA A 177 9.75 -6.96 -7.65
C ALA A 177 10.01 -6.24 -6.31
N LEU A 178 9.72 -6.89 -5.17
CA LEU A 178 10.02 -6.37 -3.84
C LEU A 178 11.53 -6.17 -3.62
N GLU A 179 12.36 -7.13 -4.02
CA GLU A 179 13.82 -7.01 -3.93
C GLU A 179 14.33 -5.77 -4.70
N ARG A 180 13.76 -5.52 -5.89
CA ARG A 180 14.05 -4.30 -6.66
C ARG A 180 13.57 -3.04 -5.95
N VAL A 181 12.39 -3.03 -5.33
CA VAL A 181 11.95 -1.85 -4.55
C VAL A 181 12.92 -1.55 -3.41
N VAL A 182 13.35 -2.57 -2.67
CA VAL A 182 14.30 -2.44 -1.56
C VAL A 182 15.65 -1.87 -2.03
N THR A 183 16.15 -2.36 -3.16
CA THR A 183 17.50 -2.05 -3.65
C THR A 183 17.58 -0.81 -4.55
N GLU A 184 16.54 -0.53 -5.33
CA GLU A 184 16.51 0.54 -6.33
C GLU A 184 15.70 1.76 -5.89
N SER A 185 14.77 1.63 -4.94
CA SER A 185 13.92 2.73 -4.47
C SER A 185 14.17 3.06 -2.99
N CYS A 186 13.75 2.21 -2.06
CA CYS A 186 13.78 2.50 -0.62
C CYS A 186 13.59 1.21 0.20
N ALA A 187 14.50 0.97 1.16
CA ALA A 187 14.41 -0.20 2.04
C ALA A 187 13.14 -0.18 2.92
N ASP A 188 12.81 0.98 3.50
CA ASP A 188 11.59 1.17 4.32
C ASP A 188 10.32 0.86 3.52
N LEU A 189 10.16 1.47 2.33
CA LEU A 189 8.96 1.25 1.52
C LEU A 189 8.87 -0.19 1.02
N GLY A 190 9.99 -0.77 0.58
CA GLY A 190 10.04 -2.18 0.18
C GLY A 190 9.63 -3.11 1.32
N TYR A 191 10.04 -2.81 2.55
CA TYR A 191 9.66 -3.57 3.73
C TYR A 191 8.18 -3.44 4.07
N ARG A 192 7.61 -2.23 4.05
CA ARG A 192 6.17 -2.04 4.26
C ARG A 192 5.32 -2.72 3.18
N LEU A 193 5.72 -2.65 1.91
CA LEU A 193 5.02 -3.35 0.82
C LEU A 193 5.09 -4.88 0.99
N PHE A 194 6.23 -5.40 1.43
CA PHE A 194 6.37 -6.81 1.79
C PHE A 194 5.42 -7.20 2.94
N LEU A 195 5.41 -6.45 4.04
CA LEU A 195 4.48 -6.69 5.16
C LEU A 195 3.03 -6.64 4.71
N ARG A 196 2.66 -5.65 3.88
CA ARG A 196 1.31 -5.52 3.33
C ARG A 196 0.91 -6.74 2.52
N ALA A 197 1.79 -7.27 1.68
CA ALA A 197 1.53 -8.51 0.94
C ALA A 197 1.40 -9.72 1.89
N MET A 198 2.28 -9.85 2.88
CA MET A 198 2.19 -10.92 3.89
C MET A 198 0.84 -10.90 4.63
N LYS A 199 0.38 -9.71 5.02
CA LYS A 199 -0.93 -9.50 5.66
C LYS A 199 -2.08 -9.83 4.72
N ALA A 200 -2.06 -9.27 3.51
CA ALA A 200 -3.12 -9.44 2.52
C ALA A 200 -3.34 -10.92 2.16
N TYR A 201 -2.27 -11.69 2.03
CA TYR A 201 -2.33 -13.10 1.65
C TYR A 201 -2.21 -14.07 2.84
N HIS A 202 -2.27 -13.55 4.07
CA HIS A 202 -2.15 -14.32 5.32
C HIS A 202 -0.99 -15.33 5.32
N VAL A 203 0.17 -14.95 4.80
CA VAL A 203 1.35 -15.83 4.75
C VAL A 203 1.90 -16.01 6.17
N PRO A 204 2.17 -17.25 6.63
CA PRO A 204 2.78 -17.49 7.94
C PRO A 204 4.08 -16.70 8.14
N ALA A 205 4.22 -16.06 9.31
CA ALA A 205 5.32 -15.16 9.57
C ALA A 205 6.08 -15.49 10.87
N ASP A 206 7.40 -15.30 10.85
CA ASP A 206 8.20 -15.15 12.08
C ASP A 206 8.02 -13.72 12.62
N ARG A 207 6.92 -13.52 13.36
CA ARG A 207 6.54 -12.19 13.87
C ARG A 207 7.68 -11.50 14.66
N PRO A 208 8.40 -12.13 15.61
CA PRO A 208 9.49 -11.48 16.33
C PRO A 208 10.57 -10.89 15.42
N GLY A 209 11.01 -11.63 14.39
CA GLY A 209 12.03 -11.15 13.45
C GLY A 209 11.57 -9.95 12.63
N LEU A 210 10.29 -9.93 12.23
CA LEU A 210 9.69 -8.81 11.53
C LEU A 210 9.57 -7.59 12.45
N VAL A 211 9.03 -7.75 13.66
CA VAL A 211 8.87 -6.64 14.60
C VAL A 211 10.21 -5.97 14.91
N ALA A 212 11.24 -6.76 15.20
CA ALA A 212 12.60 -6.25 15.46
C ALA A 212 13.18 -5.46 14.26
N LEU A 213 12.82 -5.82 13.02
CA LEU A 213 13.22 -5.03 11.86
C LEU A 213 12.41 -3.74 11.72
N GLY A 214 11.11 -3.76 12.00
CA GLY A 214 10.26 -2.56 12.01
C GLY A 214 10.71 -1.51 13.05
N GLU A 215 11.16 -1.96 14.22
CA GLU A 215 11.73 -1.08 15.25
C GLU A 215 12.96 -0.32 14.73
N ARG A 216 13.77 -0.91 13.86
CA ARG A 216 14.93 -0.23 13.23
C ARG A 216 14.52 0.87 12.24
N PHE A 217 13.28 0.86 11.77
CA PHE A 217 12.68 1.91 10.95
C PHE A 217 11.83 2.89 11.77
N ASP A 218 11.88 2.80 13.10
CA ASP A 218 11.08 3.60 14.03
C ASP A 218 9.56 3.46 13.81
N TYR A 219 9.10 2.27 13.41
CA TYR A 219 7.66 2.03 13.23
C TYR A 219 6.92 2.08 14.57
N PRO A 220 5.68 2.61 14.59
CA PRO A 220 4.78 2.44 15.72
C PRO A 220 4.53 0.96 16.03
N GLU A 221 4.29 0.66 17.31
CA GLU A 221 4.18 -0.69 17.88
C GLU A 221 3.34 -1.67 17.05
N TRP A 222 2.22 -1.21 16.48
CA TRP A 222 1.23 -2.08 15.83
C TRP A 222 1.40 -2.23 14.31
N VAL A 223 2.20 -1.39 13.66
CA VAL A 223 2.36 -1.38 12.19
C VAL A 223 2.84 -2.73 11.66
N VAL A 224 3.75 -3.40 12.37
CA VAL A 224 4.21 -4.74 11.98
C VAL A 224 3.25 -5.84 12.44
N PRO A 225 2.95 -5.99 13.75
CA PRO A 225 2.22 -7.15 14.25
C PRO A 225 0.76 -7.22 13.78
N GLU A 226 0.08 -6.09 13.60
CA GLU A 226 -1.34 -6.11 13.25
C GLU A 226 -1.57 -6.73 11.86
N GLY A 227 -2.52 -7.67 11.77
CA GLY A 227 -2.89 -8.35 10.52
C GLY A 227 -1.92 -9.44 10.06
N LEU A 228 -0.79 -9.67 10.73
CA LEU A 228 0.11 -10.78 10.41
C LEU A 228 -0.48 -12.13 10.84
N ASN A 229 -0.27 -13.16 10.03
CA ASN A 229 -0.69 -14.52 10.35
C ASN A 229 0.34 -15.24 11.25
N ASP A 230 -0.09 -15.59 12.47
CA ASP A 230 0.72 -16.32 13.46
C ASP A 230 0.67 -17.84 13.33
N ARG A 231 -0.17 -18.36 12.44
CA ARG A 231 -0.35 -19.81 12.28
C ARG A 231 0.78 -20.37 11.43
N THR A 232 1.75 -20.96 12.12
CA THR A 232 2.72 -21.90 11.57
C THR A 232 2.16 -23.32 11.73
N GLU A 233 1.12 -23.65 10.97
CA GLU A 233 0.64 -25.05 10.86
C GLU A 233 1.23 -25.74 9.62
#